data_AF-A0AAV4H643-F1
#
_entry.id   AF-A0AAV4H643-F1
#
_cell.length_a   1.000
_cell.length_b   1.000
_cell.length_c   1.000
_cell.angle_alpha   90.00
_cell.angle_beta   90.00
_cell.angle_gamma   90.00
#
_symmetry.space_group_name_H-M   'P 1'
#
loop_
_entity.id
_entity.type
_entity.pdbx_description
1 polymer ?
#
loop_
_entity_poly.entity_id
_entity_poly.type
_entity_poly.pdbx_seq_one_letter_code
_entity_poly.pdbx_strand_id
1 'polypeptide(L)'
;MTLEKVLPREIAFADDVDFNAFQDIDIEEVGKVLEKYNLQVNVDKTEFTNLSRGETNWQTTKKVGTLIGDQEDIERRKQLSSAALVKLKNVWLKGDKITKNTKLKLYKALVKSVLTYNCGTWAPTQSQEERLNAFHRKQLKKVLNIKYPVKITNSSLYNKCNERPLSIVILESRWRLFGHILRRDSPIPANQAMSGYFVTEGSKFKGRPLTTLPVVLNRDLSRIINSNLQLKSSHDLEHLRSIAQQRDGWTKLTARIREAAEASQVPSEH
;
A
#
# COMPACT_ATOMS: atom_id res chain seq x y z
N MET A 1 2.44 -14.38 40.19
CA MET A 1 2.72 -13.49 39.05
C MET A 1 3.65 -14.26 38.12
N THR A 2 3.06 -15.03 37.22
CA THR A 2 3.78 -16.02 36.41
C THR A 2 4.56 -15.31 35.31
N LEU A 3 5.87 -15.58 35.25
CA LEU A 3 6.86 -15.13 34.29
C LEU A 3 6.59 -15.72 32.88
N GLU A 4 5.45 -15.42 32.28
CA GLU A 4 5.45 -15.25 30.83
C GLU A 4 5.99 -13.84 30.59
N LYS A 5 7.33 -13.71 30.53
CA LYS A 5 7.97 -12.63 29.76
C LYS A 5 7.20 -12.62 28.44
N VAL A 6 6.37 -11.59 28.20
CA VAL A 6 5.55 -11.48 26.99
C VAL A 6 6.52 -11.62 25.84
N LEU A 7 6.56 -12.81 25.21
CA LEU A 7 7.48 -13.07 24.13
C LEU A 7 7.19 -12.00 23.07
N PRO A 8 8.25 -11.37 22.53
CA PRO A 8 8.07 -10.34 21.54
C PRO A 8 7.26 -10.92 20.38
N ARG A 9 6.38 -10.11 19.83
CA ARG A 9 5.50 -10.58 18.78
C ARG A 9 6.32 -10.87 17.53
N GLU A 10 6.41 -12.15 17.18
CA GLU A 10 7.10 -12.62 16.00
C GLU A 10 6.31 -12.30 14.72
N ILE A 11 7.03 -11.84 13.70
CA ILE A 11 6.56 -11.70 12.33
C ILE A 11 7.61 -12.33 11.43
N ALA A 12 7.28 -13.43 10.77
CA ALA A 12 8.20 -14.14 9.89
C ALA A 12 7.71 -14.12 8.44
N PHE A 13 8.65 -14.01 7.50
CA PHE A 13 8.44 -14.23 6.08
C PHE A 13 9.61 -15.05 5.52
N ALA A 14 9.35 -16.33 5.20
CA ALA A 14 10.40 -17.29 4.84
C ALA A 14 11.48 -17.36 5.93
N ASP A 15 12.72 -16.99 5.61
CA ASP A 15 13.88 -16.94 6.51
C ASP A 15 14.04 -15.60 7.24
N ASP A 16 13.37 -14.53 6.78
CA ASP A 16 13.39 -13.24 7.44
C ASP A 16 12.42 -13.25 8.64
N VAL A 17 12.96 -13.15 9.86
CA VAL A 17 12.18 -13.10 11.11
C VAL A 17 12.39 -11.76 11.80
N ASP A 18 11.28 -11.12 12.18
CA ASP A 18 11.23 -9.87 12.92
C ASP A 18 10.53 -10.07 14.27
N PHE A 19 11.03 -9.38 15.29
CA PHE A 19 10.42 -9.36 16.61
C PHE A 19 9.97 -7.94 16.98
N ASN A 20 8.70 -7.80 17.34
CA ASN A 20 8.12 -6.53 17.79
C ASN A 20 7.90 -6.56 19.30
N ALA A 21 8.51 -5.61 20.01
CA ALA A 21 8.35 -5.46 21.45
C ALA A 21 8.21 -3.99 21.85
N PHE A 22 7.64 -3.77 23.04
CA PHE A 22 7.62 -2.46 23.70
C PHE A 22 8.87 -2.20 24.56
N GLN A 23 9.73 -3.20 24.70
CA GLN A 23 10.98 -3.16 25.45
C GLN A 23 12.09 -3.71 24.57
N ASP A 24 13.34 -3.35 24.87
CA ASP A 24 14.48 -3.87 24.15
C ASP A 24 14.57 -5.39 24.28
N ILE A 25 14.91 -6.05 23.16
CA ILE A 25 15.00 -7.49 23.07
C ILE A 25 16.48 -7.88 23.18
N ASP A 26 16.78 -8.76 24.12
CA ASP A 26 18.10 -9.37 24.23
C ASP A 26 18.28 -10.44 23.13
N ILE A 27 19.03 -10.09 22.08
CA ILE A 27 19.33 -10.99 20.97
C ILE A 27 20.12 -12.22 21.42
N GLU A 28 20.96 -12.11 22.44
CA GLU A 28 21.72 -13.26 22.92
C GLU A 28 20.79 -14.28 23.59
N GLU A 29 19.78 -13.82 24.33
CA GLU A 29 18.74 -14.68 24.90
C GLU A 29 17.93 -15.38 23.79
N VAL A 30 17.56 -14.65 22.74
CA VAL A 30 16.87 -15.22 21.56
C VAL A 30 17.76 -16.24 20.84
N GLY A 31 19.05 -15.93 20.66
CA GLY A 31 20.04 -16.83 20.05
C GLY A 31 20.16 -18.15 20.79
N LYS A 32 20.25 -18.12 22.13
CA LYS A 32 20.29 -19.33 22.98
C LYS A 32 19.04 -20.19 22.85
N VAL A 33 17.88 -19.59 22.60
CA VAL A 33 16.63 -20.33 22.35
C VAL A 33 16.66 -20.97 20.96
N LEU A 34 17.09 -20.22 19.94
CA LEU A 34 17.13 -20.68 18.55
C LEU A 34 18.20 -21.76 18.32
N GLU A 35 19.31 -21.73 19.06
CA GLU A 35 20.33 -22.78 19.04
C GLU A 35 19.76 -24.17 19.39
N LYS A 36 18.74 -24.24 20.26
CA LYS A 36 18.04 -25.51 20.57
C LYS A 36 17.37 -26.15 19.36
N TYR A 37 17.12 -25.35 18.32
CA TYR A 37 16.52 -25.77 17.05
C TYR A 37 17.55 -25.78 15.92
N ASN A 38 18.85 -25.74 16.23
CA ASN A 38 19.95 -25.64 15.27
C ASN A 38 19.88 -24.40 14.36
N LEU A 39 19.30 -23.30 14.86
CA LEU A 39 19.24 -22.02 14.16
C LEU A 39 20.26 -21.06 14.76
N GLN A 40 21.00 -20.35 13.89
CA GLN A 40 22.00 -19.35 14.29
C GLN A 40 21.53 -17.96 13.85
N VAL A 41 21.56 -17.01 14.79
CA VAL A 41 21.24 -15.61 14.51
C VAL A 41 22.42 -14.95 13.81
N ASN A 42 22.18 -14.35 12.64
CA ASN A 42 23.19 -13.56 11.96
C ASN A 42 23.23 -12.15 12.55
N VAL A 43 24.14 -11.93 13.51
CA VAL A 43 24.27 -10.65 14.24
C VAL A 43 24.59 -9.50 13.28
N ASP A 44 25.44 -9.71 12.27
CA ASP A 44 25.82 -8.68 11.30
C ASP A 44 24.65 -8.19 10.43
N LYS A 45 23.65 -9.05 10.21
CA LYS A 45 22.43 -8.71 9.46
C LYS A 45 21.29 -8.25 10.37
N THR A 46 21.44 -8.32 11.69
CA THR A 46 20.34 -7.99 12.60
C THR A 46 20.25 -6.47 12.77
N GLU A 47 19.10 -5.91 12.42
CA GLU A 47 18.84 -4.47 12.49
C GLU A 47 17.84 -4.16 13.61
N PHE A 48 18.17 -3.18 14.45
CA PHE A 48 17.25 -2.63 15.45
C PHE A 48 16.59 -1.38 14.90
N THR A 49 15.25 -1.35 14.93
CA THR A 49 14.48 -0.17 14.54
C THR A 49 13.60 0.28 15.69
N ASN A 50 13.84 1.50 16.18
CA ASN A 50 13.01 2.08 17.22
C ASN A 50 11.84 2.86 16.61
N LEU A 51 10.62 2.51 17.01
CA LEU A 51 9.39 3.13 16.50
C LEU A 51 8.89 4.18 17.48
N SER A 52 9.40 5.42 17.35
CA SER A 52 9.03 6.53 18.23
C SER A 52 8.34 7.66 17.46
N ARG A 53 7.41 8.36 18.12
CA ARG A 53 6.71 9.52 17.57
C ARG A 53 7.57 10.78 17.77
N GLY A 54 8.58 10.95 16.92
CA GLY A 54 9.52 12.08 16.97
C GLY A 54 10.77 11.82 16.15
N GLU A 55 11.20 10.56 16.09
CA GLU A 55 12.26 10.11 15.20
C GLU A 55 11.68 9.68 13.85
N THR A 56 12.44 9.91 12.79
CA THR A 56 12.04 9.61 11.40
C THR A 56 12.82 8.45 10.79
N ASN A 57 13.83 7.93 11.50
CA ASN A 57 14.75 6.93 10.95
C ASN A 57 14.03 5.64 10.53
N TRP A 58 13.02 5.22 11.31
CA TRP A 58 12.25 4.01 11.06
C TRP A 58 11.45 4.02 9.75
N GLN A 59 11.15 5.19 9.19
CA GLN A 59 10.41 5.29 7.94
C GLN A 59 11.17 4.68 6.76
N THR A 60 12.51 4.66 6.86
CA THR A 60 13.40 4.08 5.85
C THR A 60 13.77 2.63 6.12
N THR A 61 13.32 2.04 7.22
CA THR A 61 13.52 0.62 7.51
C THR A 61 12.78 -0.20 6.46
N LYS A 62 13.44 -1.22 5.91
CA LYS A 62 12.89 -2.08 4.84
C LYS A 62 12.37 -3.38 5.42
N LYS A 63 11.11 -3.74 5.12
CA LYS A 63 10.48 -5.02 5.47
C LYS A 63 9.86 -5.64 4.22
N VAL A 64 10.28 -6.87 3.90
CA VAL A 64 9.86 -7.61 2.68
C VAL A 64 9.89 -6.72 1.42
N GLY A 65 10.97 -5.93 1.30
CA GLY A 65 11.18 -5.03 0.16
C GLY A 65 10.40 -3.72 0.13
N THR A 66 9.55 -3.44 1.14
CA THR A 66 8.79 -2.18 1.32
C THR A 66 9.39 -1.36 2.45
N LEU A 67 9.43 -0.03 2.31
CA LEU A 67 9.79 0.87 3.42
C LEU A 67 8.58 1.09 4.33
N ILE A 68 8.80 1.20 5.64
CA ILE A 68 7.70 1.36 6.62
C ILE A 68 6.98 2.71 6.43
N GLY A 69 7.73 3.76 6.05
CA GLY A 69 7.16 5.07 5.76
C GLY A 69 6.49 5.13 4.39
N ASP A 70 5.22 5.55 4.35
CA ASP A 70 4.44 5.63 3.11
C ASP A 70 5.08 6.55 2.07
N GLN A 71 5.55 7.73 2.49
CA GLN A 71 6.15 8.69 1.57
C GLN A 71 7.48 8.16 1.02
N GLU A 72 8.28 7.54 1.88
CA GLU A 72 9.57 6.94 1.56
C GLU A 72 9.39 5.78 0.57
N ASP A 73 8.44 4.87 0.83
CA ASP A 73 8.16 3.76 -0.08
C ASP A 73 7.60 4.26 -1.42
N ILE A 74 6.67 5.22 -1.41
CA ILE A 74 6.14 5.85 -2.64
C ILE A 74 7.27 6.40 -3.52
N GLU A 75 8.22 7.16 -2.95
CA GLU A 75 9.34 7.70 -3.71
C GLU A 75 10.29 6.60 -4.20
N ARG A 76 10.57 5.60 -3.36
CA ARG A 76 11.36 4.44 -3.76
C ARG A 76 10.72 3.69 -4.94
N ARG A 77 9.40 3.45 -4.92
CA ARG A 77 8.68 2.80 -6.05
C ARG A 77 8.71 3.64 -7.33
N LYS A 78 8.62 4.97 -7.22
CA LYS A 78 8.78 5.87 -8.37
C LYS A 78 10.18 5.76 -8.98
N GLN A 79 11.22 5.70 -8.15
CA GLN A 79 12.60 5.53 -8.62
C GLN A 79 12.81 4.16 -9.27
N LEU A 80 12.42 3.07 -8.61
CA LEU A 80 12.56 1.71 -9.12
C LEU A 80 11.80 1.49 -10.44
N SER A 81 10.55 1.97 -10.52
CA SER A 81 9.77 1.88 -11.75
C SER A 81 10.37 2.73 -12.88
N SER A 82 10.94 3.90 -12.56
CA SER A 82 11.67 4.71 -13.55
C SER A 82 12.90 3.98 -14.08
N ALA A 83 13.66 3.33 -13.22
CA ALA A 83 14.81 2.51 -13.61
C ALA A 83 14.37 1.35 -14.51
N ALA A 84 13.30 0.63 -14.15
CA ALA A 84 12.73 -0.44 -14.98
C ALA A 84 12.27 0.08 -16.36
N LEU A 85 11.63 1.25 -16.40
CA LEU A 85 11.22 1.89 -17.64
C LEU A 85 12.42 2.23 -18.54
N VAL A 86 13.51 2.76 -17.97
CA VAL A 86 14.72 3.13 -18.70
C VAL A 86 15.47 1.89 -19.22
N LYS A 87 15.53 0.81 -18.44
CA LYS A 87 16.12 -0.47 -18.90
C LYS A 87 15.45 -0.97 -20.18
N LEU A 88 14.15 -0.72 -20.33
CA LEU A 88 13.37 -1.09 -21.51
C LEU A 88 13.28 0.01 -22.59
N LYS A 89 14.13 1.05 -22.54
CA LYS A 89 14.08 2.20 -23.48
C LYS A 89 13.97 1.78 -24.95
N ASN A 90 14.70 0.75 -25.35
CA ASN A 90 14.72 0.27 -26.73
C ASN A 90 13.37 -0.33 -27.15
N VAL A 91 12.60 -0.91 -26.23
CA VAL A 91 11.26 -1.43 -26.50
C VAL A 91 10.31 -0.28 -26.83
N TRP A 92 10.40 0.83 -26.10
CA TRP A 92 9.52 1.99 -26.29
C TRP A 92 9.86 2.75 -27.57
N LEU A 93 11.16 2.90 -27.86
CA LEU A 93 11.70 3.65 -28.99
C LEU A 93 11.69 2.90 -30.32
N LYS A 94 11.84 1.56 -30.32
CA LYS A 94 11.66 0.76 -31.54
C LYS A 94 10.20 0.89 -31.96
N GLY A 95 9.95 1.66 -33.02
CA GLY A 95 8.63 2.08 -33.52
C GLY A 95 7.68 0.93 -33.85
N ASP A 96 7.46 0.67 -35.14
CA ASP A 96 6.41 -0.26 -35.61
C ASP A 96 6.74 -1.74 -35.41
N LYS A 97 7.99 -2.07 -35.02
CA LYS A 97 8.40 -3.46 -34.75
C LYS A 97 7.71 -4.06 -33.53
N ILE A 98 7.22 -3.25 -32.60
CA ILE A 98 6.52 -3.71 -31.40
C ILE A 98 5.18 -3.00 -31.32
N THR A 99 4.11 -3.78 -31.38
CA THR A 99 2.76 -3.23 -31.35
C THR A 99 2.47 -2.49 -30.04
N LYS A 100 1.60 -1.48 -30.10
CA LYS A 100 1.13 -0.73 -28.92
C LYS A 100 0.67 -1.66 -27.80
N ASN A 101 -0.12 -2.68 -28.13
CA ASN A 101 -0.67 -3.62 -27.16
C ASN A 101 0.45 -4.39 -26.42
N THR A 102 1.47 -4.82 -27.15
CA THR A 102 2.64 -5.50 -26.57
C THR A 102 3.43 -4.57 -25.66
N LYS A 103 3.66 -3.32 -26.07
CA LYS A 103 4.32 -2.31 -25.21
C LYS A 103 3.55 -2.09 -23.90
N LEU A 104 2.22 -2.00 -23.98
CA LEU A 104 1.36 -1.84 -22.80
C LEU A 104 1.38 -3.07 -21.90
N LYS A 105 1.35 -4.29 -22.45
CA LYS A 105 1.51 -5.53 -21.67
C LYS A 105 2.83 -5.57 -20.92
N LEU A 106 3.95 -5.26 -21.61
CA LEU A 106 5.27 -5.20 -21.00
C LEU A 106 5.37 -4.12 -19.91
N TYR A 107 4.80 -2.94 -20.17
CA TYR A 107 4.74 -1.87 -19.17
C TYR A 107 3.98 -2.32 -17.92
N LYS A 108 2.80 -2.92 -18.07
CA LYS A 108 1.98 -3.41 -16.95
C LYS A 108 2.74 -4.47 -16.13
N ALA A 109 3.38 -5.41 -16.82
CA ALA A 109 4.06 -6.54 -16.19
C ALA A 109 5.39 -6.18 -15.51
N LEU A 110 6.18 -5.26 -16.07
CA LEU A 110 7.56 -5.03 -15.65
C LEU A 110 7.81 -3.67 -14.99
N VAL A 111 6.97 -2.67 -15.26
CA VAL A 111 7.16 -1.30 -14.78
C VAL A 111 6.08 -0.91 -13.79
N LYS A 112 4.81 -1.07 -14.17
CA LYS A 112 3.67 -0.74 -13.30
C LYS A 112 3.62 -1.65 -12.08
N SER A 113 3.88 -2.94 -12.24
CA SER A 113 3.98 -3.91 -11.13
C SER A 113 4.99 -3.48 -10.05
N VAL A 114 6.14 -2.94 -10.46
CA VAL A 114 7.15 -2.37 -9.55
C VAL A 114 6.62 -1.11 -8.87
N LEU A 115 5.93 -0.24 -9.62
CA LEU A 115 5.34 0.98 -9.08
C LEU A 115 4.23 0.71 -8.06
N THR A 116 3.44 -0.35 -8.25
CA THR A 116 2.28 -0.69 -7.41
C THR A 116 2.58 -1.79 -6.39
N TYR A 117 3.85 -2.15 -6.21
CA TYR A 117 4.20 -3.18 -5.25
C TYR A 117 3.83 -2.73 -3.83
N ASN A 118 3.07 -3.57 -3.12
CA ASN A 118 2.53 -3.31 -1.78
C ASN A 118 1.75 -1.99 -1.62
N CYS A 119 1.29 -1.36 -2.69
CA CYS A 119 0.61 -0.06 -2.60
C CYS A 119 -0.72 -0.09 -1.83
N GLY A 120 -1.26 -1.28 -1.54
CA GLY A 120 -2.44 -1.45 -0.70
C GLY A 120 -2.23 -1.07 0.77
N THR A 121 -0.98 -1.01 1.25
CA THR A 121 -0.67 -0.58 2.62
C THR A 121 -0.60 0.94 2.75
N TRP A 122 -0.44 1.67 1.64
CA TRP A 122 -0.26 3.12 1.67
C TRP A 122 -1.53 3.86 2.08
N ALA A 123 -1.36 4.92 2.85
CA ALA A 123 -2.37 5.90 3.21
C ALA A 123 -2.09 7.28 2.58
N PRO A 124 -2.09 7.41 1.23
CA PRO A 124 -1.70 8.64 0.59
C PRO A 124 -2.73 9.77 0.79
N THR A 125 -2.21 10.97 0.98
CA THR A 125 -2.97 12.21 0.86
C THR A 125 -3.46 12.41 -0.59
N GLN A 126 -4.48 13.25 -0.77
CA GLN A 126 -5.00 13.59 -2.10
C GLN A 126 -3.91 14.18 -3.03
N SER A 127 -3.04 15.04 -2.49
CA SER A 127 -1.93 15.61 -3.26
C SER A 127 -0.93 14.53 -3.71
N GLN A 128 -0.64 13.53 -2.87
CA GLN A 128 0.19 12.39 -3.26
C GLN A 128 -0.47 11.56 -4.35
N GLU A 129 -1.79 11.30 -4.26
CA GLU A 129 -2.56 10.62 -5.31
C GLU A 129 -2.49 11.36 -6.66
N GLU A 130 -2.64 12.67 -6.66
CA GLU A 130 -2.54 13.51 -7.86
C GLU A 130 -1.14 13.46 -8.49
N ARG A 131 -0.09 13.55 -7.66
CA ARG A 131 1.30 13.42 -8.09
C ARG A 131 1.59 12.03 -8.68
N LEU A 132 1.05 10.98 -8.07
CA LEU A 132 1.15 9.60 -8.54
C LEU A 132 0.43 9.42 -9.89
N ASN A 133 -0.76 10.01 -10.04
CA ASN A 133 -1.50 10.03 -11.30
C ASN A 133 -0.70 10.76 -12.40
N ALA A 134 -0.12 11.92 -12.11
CA ALA A 134 0.72 12.65 -13.06
C ALA A 134 1.98 11.86 -13.45
N PHE A 135 2.63 11.22 -12.47
CA PHE A 135 3.79 10.36 -12.69
C PHE A 135 3.45 9.15 -13.59
N HIS A 136 2.34 8.47 -13.33
CA HIS A 136 1.86 7.36 -14.15
C HIS A 136 1.59 7.80 -15.60
N ARG A 137 0.89 8.93 -15.80
CA ARG A 137 0.67 9.50 -17.15
C ARG A 137 1.98 9.82 -17.87
N LYS A 138 2.99 10.35 -17.16
CA LYS A 138 4.32 10.60 -17.73
C LYS A 138 4.98 9.31 -18.22
N GLN A 139 4.85 8.21 -17.49
CA GLN A 139 5.33 6.90 -17.95
C GLN A 139 4.55 6.38 -19.16
N LEU A 140 3.21 6.49 -19.17
CA LEU A 140 2.39 6.08 -20.32
C LEU A 140 2.74 6.83 -21.61
N LYS A 141 2.96 8.15 -21.52
CA LYS A 141 3.43 8.95 -22.68
C LYS A 141 4.77 8.43 -23.22
N LYS A 142 5.71 8.05 -22.33
CA LYS A 142 7.00 7.46 -22.73
C LYS A 142 6.82 6.10 -23.41
N VAL A 143 5.97 5.23 -22.86
CA VAL A 143 5.68 3.89 -23.44
C VAL A 143 5.08 4.00 -24.84
N LEU A 144 4.19 4.97 -25.05
CA LEU A 144 3.59 5.26 -26.35
C LEU A 144 4.47 6.15 -27.26
N ASN A 145 5.66 6.55 -26.80
CA ASN A 145 6.55 7.46 -27.51
C ASN A 145 5.86 8.77 -27.97
N ILE A 146 4.92 9.29 -27.17
CA ILE A 146 4.23 10.55 -27.45
C ILE A 146 5.19 11.69 -27.07
N LYS A 147 5.61 12.45 -28.08
CA LYS A 147 6.52 13.60 -27.94
C LYS A 147 5.79 14.91 -28.23
N TYR A 148 6.30 16.00 -27.68
CA TYR A 148 5.93 17.34 -28.12
C TYR A 148 6.15 17.46 -29.65
N PRO A 149 5.31 18.16 -30.42
CA PRO A 149 4.19 19.02 -30.02
C PRO A 149 2.83 18.31 -29.87
N VAL A 150 2.77 16.97 -29.93
CA VAL A 150 1.51 16.22 -29.88
C VAL A 150 0.79 16.46 -28.55
N LYS A 151 -0.37 17.12 -28.60
CA LYS A 151 -1.26 17.31 -27.46
C LYS A 151 -2.19 16.10 -27.32
N ILE A 152 -2.34 15.60 -26.09
CA ILE A 152 -3.29 14.54 -25.75
C ILE A 152 -3.87 14.84 -24.37
N THR A 153 -5.19 14.76 -24.25
CA THR A 153 -5.88 14.94 -22.96
C THR A 153 -5.57 13.76 -22.03
N ASN A 154 -5.76 13.96 -20.72
CA ASN A 154 -5.52 12.90 -19.74
C ASN A 154 -6.48 11.71 -19.96
N SER A 155 -7.75 11.98 -20.24
CA SER A 155 -8.78 10.97 -20.54
C SER A 155 -8.42 10.17 -21.80
N SER A 156 -8.07 10.85 -22.90
CA SER A 156 -7.66 10.19 -24.15
C SER A 156 -6.42 9.32 -23.97
N LEU A 157 -5.44 9.77 -23.18
CA LEU A 157 -4.24 8.97 -22.87
C LEU A 157 -4.61 7.66 -22.16
N TYR A 158 -5.46 7.72 -21.14
CA TYR A 158 -5.92 6.54 -20.41
C TYR A 158 -6.73 5.59 -21.30
N ASN A 159 -7.68 6.13 -22.08
CA ASN A 159 -8.48 5.35 -23.03
C ASN A 159 -7.59 4.64 -24.06
N LYS A 160 -6.60 5.35 -24.63
CA LYS A 160 -5.66 4.79 -25.62
C LYS A 160 -4.80 3.66 -25.06
N CYS A 161 -4.52 3.69 -23.75
CA CYS A 161 -3.73 2.70 -23.02
C CYS A 161 -4.57 1.57 -22.41
N ASN A 162 -5.91 1.68 -22.43
CA ASN A 162 -6.80 0.87 -21.60
C ASN A 162 -6.28 0.81 -20.14
N GLU A 163 -6.08 2.00 -19.58
CA GLU A 163 -5.53 2.22 -18.23
C GLU A 163 -6.40 3.21 -17.47
N ARG A 164 -6.18 3.26 -16.16
CA ARG A 164 -6.88 4.17 -15.24
C ARG A 164 -5.89 4.97 -14.42
N PRO A 165 -6.32 6.07 -13.79
CA PRO A 165 -5.52 6.76 -12.79
C PRO A 165 -4.95 5.80 -11.75
N LEU A 166 -3.69 6.01 -11.39
CA LEU A 166 -2.98 5.14 -10.45
C LEU A 166 -3.63 5.13 -9.06
N SER A 167 -4.24 6.24 -8.65
CA SER A 167 -4.99 6.32 -7.40
C SER A 167 -6.18 5.35 -7.35
N ILE A 168 -6.81 5.03 -8.48
CA ILE A 168 -7.86 3.99 -8.55
C ILE A 168 -7.26 2.59 -8.32
N VAL A 169 -6.08 2.32 -8.90
CA VAL A 169 -5.37 1.04 -8.71
C VAL A 169 -4.91 0.85 -7.25
N ILE A 170 -4.45 1.94 -6.63
CA ILE A 170 -4.05 1.97 -5.21
C ILE A 170 -5.28 1.72 -4.33
N LEU A 171 -6.39 2.40 -4.60
CA LEU A 171 -7.67 2.18 -3.92
C LEU A 171 -8.09 0.71 -4.00
N GLU A 172 -8.13 0.11 -5.19
CA GLU A 172 -8.50 -1.30 -5.36
C GLU A 172 -7.57 -2.23 -4.57
N SER A 173 -6.27 -1.97 -4.61
CA SER A 173 -5.27 -2.77 -3.87
C SER A 173 -5.46 -2.66 -2.36
N ARG A 174 -5.78 -1.47 -1.86
CA ARG A 174 -6.04 -1.17 -0.45
C ARG A 174 -7.32 -1.84 0.05
N TRP A 175 -8.40 -1.79 -0.72
CA TRP A 175 -9.64 -2.49 -0.39
C TRP A 175 -9.53 -4.01 -0.49
N ARG A 176 -8.71 -4.51 -1.42
CA ARG A 176 -8.38 -5.94 -1.49
C ARG A 176 -7.60 -6.39 -0.25
N LEU A 177 -6.60 -5.62 0.18
CA LEU A 177 -5.85 -5.90 1.41
C LEU A 177 -6.78 -5.83 2.64
N PHE A 178 -7.58 -4.78 2.76
CA PHE A 178 -8.50 -4.61 3.89
C PHE A 178 -9.50 -5.77 3.99
N GLY A 179 -10.11 -6.18 2.88
CA GLY A 179 -10.99 -7.36 2.87
C GLY A 179 -10.26 -8.67 3.18
N HIS A 180 -8.96 -8.77 2.87
CA HIS A 180 -8.16 -9.91 3.33
C HIS A 180 -7.96 -9.88 4.85
N ILE A 181 -7.60 -8.72 5.41
CA ILE A 181 -7.43 -8.54 6.87
C ILE A 181 -8.71 -8.90 7.62
N LEU A 182 -9.87 -8.39 7.18
CA LEU A 182 -11.16 -8.63 7.84
C LEU A 182 -11.61 -10.09 7.82
N ARG A 183 -11.18 -10.87 6.80
CA ARG A 183 -11.55 -12.28 6.67
C ARG A 183 -10.64 -13.23 7.46
N ARG A 184 -9.47 -12.78 7.88
CA ARG A 184 -8.51 -13.57 8.66
C ARG A 184 -8.89 -13.55 10.14
N ASP A 185 -8.48 -14.58 10.87
CA ASP A 185 -8.78 -14.73 12.29
C ASP A 185 -8.25 -13.55 13.12
N SER A 186 -8.94 -13.24 14.21
CA SER A 186 -8.59 -12.14 15.12
C SER A 186 -7.12 -12.11 15.56
N PRO A 187 -6.42 -13.25 15.84
CA PRO A 187 -5.05 -13.23 16.32
C PRO A 187 -4.00 -12.68 15.34
N ILE A 188 -4.30 -12.57 14.03
CA ILE A 188 -3.28 -12.13 13.07
C ILE A 188 -2.90 -10.64 13.32
N PRO A 189 -1.61 -10.25 13.13
CA PRO A 189 -1.15 -8.90 13.44
C PRO A 189 -1.94 -7.78 12.78
N ALA A 190 -2.26 -7.94 11.50
CA ALA A 190 -3.00 -6.92 10.78
C ALA A 190 -4.44 -6.73 11.29
N ASN A 191 -5.11 -7.82 11.72
CA ASN A 191 -6.48 -7.74 12.25
C ASN A 191 -6.50 -7.13 13.66
N GLN A 192 -5.55 -7.53 14.52
CA GLN A 192 -5.39 -6.91 15.84
C GLN A 192 -5.04 -5.42 15.73
N ALA A 193 -4.12 -5.05 14.84
CA ALA A 193 -3.78 -3.63 14.61
C ALA A 193 -4.98 -2.82 14.12
N MET A 194 -5.77 -3.37 13.19
CA MET A 194 -6.98 -2.72 12.71
C MET A 194 -8.05 -2.56 13.81
N SER A 195 -8.24 -3.57 14.65
CA SER A 195 -9.18 -3.51 15.77
C SER A 195 -8.70 -2.54 16.85
N GLY A 196 -7.41 -2.60 17.22
CA GLY A 196 -6.79 -1.75 18.23
C GLY A 196 -6.84 -0.27 17.91
N TYR A 197 -6.82 0.10 16.62
CA TYR A 197 -6.96 1.49 16.17
C TYR A 197 -8.22 2.19 16.72
N PHE A 198 -9.33 1.46 16.88
CA PHE A 198 -10.61 2.01 17.36
C PHE A 198 -10.84 1.87 18.86
N VAL A 199 -9.98 1.13 19.56
CA VAL A 199 -10.11 0.87 21.01
C VAL A 199 -9.28 1.84 21.85
N THR A 200 -8.21 2.44 21.28
CA THR A 200 -7.33 3.32 22.03
C THR A 200 -8.01 4.60 22.51
N GLU A 201 -8.39 4.61 23.79
CA GLU A 201 -8.70 5.80 24.59
C GLU A 201 -7.38 6.46 25.07
N GLY A 202 -6.58 6.92 24.10
CA GLY A 202 -5.32 7.63 24.38
C GLY A 202 -5.52 9.15 24.35
N SER A 203 -4.65 9.88 25.06
CA SER A 203 -4.56 11.33 24.92
C SER A 203 -4.33 11.70 23.45
N LYS A 204 -5.18 12.57 22.90
CA LYS A 204 -5.01 13.06 21.53
C LYS A 204 -3.71 13.85 21.48
N PHE A 205 -2.72 13.32 20.78
CA PHE A 205 -1.46 14.01 20.56
C PHE A 205 -1.70 15.35 19.86
N LYS A 206 -1.05 16.41 20.34
CA LYS A 206 -1.16 17.76 19.76
C LYS A 206 -0.57 17.79 18.35
N GLY A 207 -1.20 18.53 17.44
CA GLY A 207 -0.75 18.73 16.05
C GLY A 207 -1.65 18.07 15.01
N ARG A 208 -1.23 18.17 13.73
CA ARG A 208 -1.99 17.60 12.61
C ARG A 208 -2.00 16.07 12.71
N PRO A 209 -3.19 15.42 12.74
CA PRO A 209 -3.27 13.97 12.68
C PRO A 209 -2.60 13.43 11.41
N LEU A 210 -1.77 12.40 11.57
CA LEU A 210 -1.20 11.67 10.43
C LEU A 210 -2.35 11.02 9.66
N THR A 211 -2.20 10.97 8.33
CA THR A 211 -3.15 10.22 7.49
C THR A 211 -2.86 8.74 7.66
N THR A 212 -3.76 8.01 8.31
CA THR A 212 -3.62 6.57 8.58
C THR A 212 -4.50 5.76 7.63
N LEU A 213 -4.20 4.46 7.48
CA LEU A 213 -4.96 3.58 6.62
C LEU A 213 -6.48 3.58 6.91
N PRO A 214 -6.96 3.51 8.18
CA PRO A 214 -8.38 3.66 8.50
C PRO A 214 -9.00 4.99 8.06
N VAL A 215 -8.28 6.11 8.18
CA VAL A 215 -8.75 7.42 7.72
C VAL A 215 -8.98 7.43 6.21
N VAL A 216 -8.05 6.86 5.44
CA VAL A 216 -8.16 6.81 3.97
C VAL A 216 -9.25 5.82 3.54
N LEU A 217 -9.42 4.70 4.24
CA LEU A 217 -10.52 3.76 4.02
C LEU A 217 -11.88 4.44 4.27
N ASN A 218 -12.03 5.17 5.38
CA ASN A 218 -13.24 5.94 5.65
C ASN A 218 -13.49 7.01 4.57
N ARG A 219 -12.44 7.73 4.14
CA ARG A 219 -12.54 8.72 3.05
C ARG A 219 -13.04 8.09 1.75
N ASP A 220 -12.62 6.88 1.42
CA ASP A 220 -13.11 6.17 0.24
C ASP A 220 -14.58 5.74 0.38
N LEU A 221 -14.99 5.26 1.56
CA LEU A 221 -16.40 4.93 1.83
C LEU A 221 -17.32 6.14 1.64
N SER A 222 -16.87 7.31 2.11
CA SER A 222 -17.61 8.57 1.98
C SER A 222 -17.80 9.02 0.53
N ARG A 223 -17.15 8.40 -0.46
CA ARG A 223 -17.40 8.67 -1.89
C ARG A 223 -18.71 8.07 -2.37
N ILE A 224 -19.21 7.01 -1.71
CA ILE A 224 -20.47 6.38 -2.11
C ILE A 224 -21.63 7.28 -1.70
N ILE A 225 -22.32 7.84 -2.69
CA ILE A 225 -23.54 8.63 -2.48
C ILE A 225 -24.64 7.71 -1.93
N ASN A 226 -25.48 8.23 -1.01
CA ASN A 226 -26.59 7.51 -0.39
C ASN A 226 -26.17 6.22 0.34
N SER A 227 -25.02 6.24 1.02
CA SER A 227 -24.57 5.15 1.88
C SER A 227 -24.36 5.62 3.30
N ASN A 228 -24.82 4.83 4.27
CA ASN A 228 -24.57 5.03 5.69
C ASN A 228 -23.29 4.32 6.16
N LEU A 229 -22.47 3.81 5.23
CA LEU A 229 -21.22 3.10 5.57
C LEU A 229 -20.13 4.10 5.94
N GLN A 230 -19.46 3.82 7.06
CA GLN A 230 -18.31 4.57 7.55
C GLN A 230 -17.34 3.61 8.23
N LEU A 231 -16.17 4.11 8.61
CA LEU A 231 -15.17 3.37 9.38
C LEU A 231 -14.56 4.33 10.40
N LYS A 232 -15.30 4.57 11.50
CA LYS A 232 -14.90 5.52 12.56
C LYS A 232 -14.89 4.89 13.96
N SER A 233 -15.47 3.71 14.12
CA SER A 233 -15.61 3.01 15.39
C SER A 233 -15.39 1.51 15.24
N SER A 234 -15.20 0.82 16.37
CA SER A 234 -15.13 -0.65 16.43
C SER A 234 -16.42 -1.31 15.90
N HIS A 235 -17.57 -0.67 16.11
CA HIS A 235 -18.85 -1.16 15.58
C HIS A 235 -18.89 -1.10 14.04
N ASP A 236 -18.42 0.01 13.47
CA ASP A 236 -18.31 0.13 12.00
C ASP A 236 -17.36 -0.93 11.41
N LEU A 237 -16.24 -1.19 12.09
CA LEU A 237 -15.28 -2.21 11.68
C LEU A 237 -15.91 -3.60 11.68
N GLU A 238 -16.69 -3.96 12.70
CA GLU A 238 -17.38 -5.25 12.78
C GLU A 238 -18.47 -5.38 11.71
N HIS A 239 -19.19 -4.30 11.42
CA HIS A 239 -20.15 -4.29 10.33
C HIS A 239 -19.47 -4.50 8.96
N LEU A 240 -18.33 -3.85 8.71
CA LEU A 240 -17.57 -4.11 7.48
C LEU A 240 -16.97 -5.53 7.47
N ARG A 241 -16.61 -6.08 8.63
CA ARG A 241 -16.12 -7.45 8.78
C ARG A 241 -17.20 -8.46 8.36
N SER A 242 -18.44 -8.28 8.80
CA SER A 242 -19.56 -9.16 8.40
C SER A 242 -19.82 -9.11 6.89
N ILE A 243 -19.72 -7.92 6.27
CA ILE A 243 -19.80 -7.75 4.81
C ILE A 243 -18.62 -8.46 4.12
N ALA A 244 -17.40 -8.35 4.67
CA ALA A 244 -16.19 -8.94 4.08
C ALA A 244 -16.22 -10.47 4.02
N GLN A 245 -16.89 -11.12 4.98
CA GLN A 245 -17.08 -12.58 4.99
C GLN A 245 -17.95 -13.04 3.81
N GLN A 246 -18.91 -12.22 3.39
CA GLN A 246 -19.72 -12.47 2.19
C GLN A 246 -18.97 -12.00 0.95
N ARG A 247 -18.29 -12.92 0.23
CA ARG A 247 -17.45 -12.57 -0.93
C ARG A 247 -18.17 -11.72 -1.99
N ASP A 248 -19.42 -12.05 -2.29
CA ASP A 248 -20.24 -11.28 -3.24
C ASP A 248 -20.56 -9.88 -2.70
N GLY A 249 -20.98 -9.78 -1.44
CA GLY A 249 -21.23 -8.50 -0.76
C GLY A 249 -20.00 -7.59 -0.75
N TRP A 250 -18.83 -8.14 -0.42
CA TRP A 250 -17.56 -7.41 -0.47
C TRP A 250 -17.20 -6.95 -1.90
N THR A 251 -17.41 -7.82 -2.89
CA THR A 251 -17.13 -7.50 -4.29
C THR A 251 -18.03 -6.35 -4.77
N LYS A 252 -19.32 -6.39 -4.45
CA LYS A 252 -20.28 -5.32 -4.76
C LYS A 252 -19.90 -4.00 -4.08
N LEU A 253 -19.53 -4.04 -2.80
CA LEU A 253 -19.10 -2.84 -2.06
C LEU A 253 -17.86 -2.21 -2.70
N THR A 254 -16.82 -3.01 -2.94
CA THR A 254 -15.56 -2.50 -3.52
C THR A 254 -15.74 -1.97 -4.95
N ALA A 255 -16.63 -2.59 -5.76
CA ALA A 255 -17.00 -2.07 -7.07
C ALA A 255 -17.66 -0.68 -6.98
N ARG A 256 -18.63 -0.49 -6.06
CA ARG A 256 -19.29 0.81 -5.84
C ARG A 256 -18.31 1.91 -5.42
N ILE A 257 -17.36 1.58 -4.53
CA ILE A 257 -16.33 2.53 -4.07
C ILE A 257 -15.45 2.96 -5.25
N ARG A 258 -15.03 1.99 -6.07
CA ARG A 258 -14.23 2.25 -7.27
C ARG A 258 -14.98 3.13 -8.26
N GLU A 259 -16.24 2.81 -8.57
CA GLU A 259 -17.07 3.57 -9.50
C GLU A 259 -17.28 5.01 -9.02
N ALA A 260 -17.54 5.21 -7.73
CA ALA A 260 -17.64 6.54 -7.14
C ALA A 260 -16.31 7.32 -7.23
N ALA A 261 -15.18 6.64 -7.04
CA ALA A 261 -13.86 7.24 -7.18
C ALA A 261 -13.50 7.59 -8.63
N GLU A 262 -13.91 6.78 -9.61
CA GLU A 262 -13.73 7.02 -11.03
C GLU A 262 -14.59 8.21 -11.50
N ALA A 263 -15.85 8.29 -11.07
CA ALA A 263 -16.74 9.41 -11.35
C ALA A 263 -16.18 10.75 -10.84
N SER A 264 -15.52 10.74 -9.68
CA SER A 264 -14.91 11.94 -9.08
C SER A 264 -13.65 12.43 -9.82
N GLN A 265 -13.09 11.65 -10.75
CA GLN A 265 -11.86 11.98 -11.48
C GLN A 265 -12.09 12.47 -12.92
N VAL A 266 -13.32 12.47 -13.39
CA VAL A 266 -13.68 13.09 -14.67
C VAL A 266 -13.72 14.61 -14.45
N PRO A 267 -12.77 15.40 -14.99
CA PRO A 267 -12.90 16.84 -14.93
C PRO A 267 -14.11 17.24 -15.79
N SER A 268 -14.92 18.18 -15.31
CA SER A 268 -15.85 18.91 -16.18
C SER A 268 -15.06 19.44 -17.39
N GLU A 269 -15.40 18.99 -18.59
CA GLU A 269 -14.82 19.50 -19.81
C GLU A 269 -15.27 20.96 -19.98
N HIS A 270 -14.38 21.89 -19.67
CA HIS A 270 -14.47 23.31 -20.02
C HIS A 270 -13.17 23.70 -20.73
#